data_AF-A0A661B5S0-F1
#
_entry.id   AF-A0A661B5S0-F1
#
_cell.length_a   1.000
_cell.length_b   1.000
_cell.length_c   1.000
_cell.angle_alpha   90.00
_cell.angle_beta   90.00
_cell.angle_gamma   90.00
#
_symmetry.space_group_name_H-M   'P 1'
#
loop_
_entity.id
_entity.type
_entity.pdbx_description
1 polymer ?
#
loop_
_entity_poly.entity_id
_entity_poly.type
_entity_poly.pdbx_seq_one_letter_code
_entity_poly.pdbx_strand_id
1 'polypeptide(L)'
;MKRIIIFALVFLPALIFSQETWVRTYSDGPWHDWANSIIQTSDGDYILAGGTLPLFSDSSGFYVLRIDSSGEIIWTEVLNNGNYSEVNSVIQTFDGGFMLAGMVNYNFGVTKIDSDGAIIWAEVFERDSYAWDIASSVVQTPDSGYAIFGKRGNIDPLSGNTDDFCLIKIDSTGDLLWMKTYGDSLTDFGTSMAKTYDNGFIMTGWTNSFSDNTDIYVIRADSSGDTLWTRTYGTPGNDQANCIIQTSDSGFVIAGYTDYYGTSQNTYIVRINGSGDVIWTKYFDIDDYETPSSIIQTSDNGFALLINTSDASHLLKLNNSGDSLWIRELLLGDFVKTNSIIQISDGGFVIAGEIAYEFPDSTDVLVIKTDEYGYVSWIADATRVPNNIHIFAYPNPFNKECKLIINSSGDSELTIKIFDIAGNLVRSLFTGEISVGQWNFKWDGTDNHNKNMPGGIYLVRTSYSGYVVSAKVVLVK
;
A
#
# COMPACT_ATOMS: atom_id res chain seq x y z
N MET A 1 32.84 64.72 20.87
CA MET A 1 32.20 64.02 19.73
C MET A 1 32.13 62.53 20.07
N LYS A 2 31.01 62.05 20.63
CA LYS A 2 30.77 60.62 20.87
C LYS A 2 29.65 60.21 19.93
N ARG A 3 29.96 59.37 18.93
CA ARG A 3 28.98 58.80 18.01
C ARG A 3 28.33 57.60 18.68
N ILE A 4 27.02 57.65 18.88
CA ILE A 4 26.21 56.49 19.26
C ILE A 4 25.78 55.86 17.94
N ILE A 5 26.22 54.62 17.70
CA ILE A 5 25.76 53.79 16.57
C ILE A 5 24.61 52.95 17.11
N ILE A 6 23.39 53.20 16.62
CA ILE A 6 22.22 52.38 16.90
C ILE A 6 22.15 51.34 15.78
N PHE A 7 22.33 50.06 16.12
CA PHE A 7 21.99 48.96 15.23
C PHE A 7 20.47 48.74 15.29
N ALA A 8 19.77 49.05 14.19
CA ALA A 8 18.41 48.62 14.00
C ALA A 8 18.42 47.16 13.54
N LEU A 9 18.01 46.24 14.42
CA LEU A 9 17.69 44.87 14.03
C LEU A 9 16.39 44.90 13.22
N VAL A 10 16.52 44.72 11.90
CA VAL A 10 15.38 44.51 11.02
C VAL A 10 15.00 43.03 11.14
N PHE A 11 13.90 42.76 11.85
CA PHE A 11 13.22 41.47 11.77
C PHE A 11 12.55 41.38 10.40
N LEU A 12 13.17 40.63 9.48
CA LEU A 12 12.47 40.12 8.30
C LEU A 12 11.58 38.96 8.77
N PRO A 13 10.25 39.03 8.62
CA PRO A 13 9.43 37.85 8.83
C PRO A 13 9.87 36.81 7.81
N ALA A 14 10.38 35.67 8.29
CA ALA A 14 10.51 34.49 7.45
C ALA A 14 9.11 34.18 6.94
N LEU A 15 8.91 34.26 5.63
CA LEU A 15 7.76 33.67 4.98
C LEU A 15 7.88 32.16 5.22
N ILE A 16 7.20 31.68 6.25
CA ILE A 16 6.98 30.25 6.46
C ILE A 16 6.01 29.86 5.34
N PHE A 17 6.55 29.33 4.25
CA PHE A 17 5.72 28.59 3.31
C PHE A 17 5.25 27.36 4.07
N SER A 18 3.93 27.23 4.26
CA SER A 18 3.36 26.00 4.79
C SER A 18 3.76 24.86 3.87
N GLN A 19 4.27 23.77 4.44
CA GLN A 19 4.56 22.55 3.70
C GLN A 19 3.29 22.11 2.96
N GLU A 20 3.44 21.75 1.68
CA GLU A 20 2.31 21.27 0.90
C GLU A 20 1.93 19.87 1.39
N THR A 21 0.71 19.78 1.92
CA THR A 21 0.14 18.57 2.51
C THR A 21 -1.18 18.28 1.83
N TRP A 22 -1.53 17.00 1.69
CA TRP A 22 -2.73 16.58 0.99
C TRP A 22 -3.13 15.15 1.35
N VAL A 23 -4.40 14.82 1.08
CA VAL A 23 -4.93 13.45 1.12
C VAL A 23 -5.55 13.17 -0.24
N ARG A 24 -5.24 12.02 -0.83
CA ARG A 24 -5.80 11.60 -2.11
C ARG A 24 -6.19 10.14 -2.06
N THR A 25 -7.26 9.82 -2.77
CA THR A 25 -7.69 8.45 -3.01
C THR A 25 -7.58 8.13 -4.50
N TYR A 26 -7.20 6.90 -4.82
CA TYR A 26 -7.02 6.43 -6.18
C TYR A 26 -7.75 5.11 -6.35
N SER A 27 -8.47 5.01 -7.46
CA SER A 27 -9.36 3.90 -7.77
C SER A 27 -9.48 3.78 -9.27
N ASP A 28 -9.58 2.56 -9.80
CA ASP A 28 -9.85 2.33 -11.22
C ASP A 28 -11.30 1.85 -11.52
N GLY A 29 -12.17 1.83 -10.50
CA GLY A 29 -13.61 1.62 -10.65
C GLY A 29 -14.29 1.24 -9.34
N PRO A 30 -15.39 0.44 -9.37
CA PRO A 30 -15.94 -0.12 -8.15
C PRO A 30 -15.20 -1.44 -7.84
N TRP A 31 -13.99 -1.34 -7.29
CA TRP A 31 -13.08 -2.47 -6.97
C TRP A 31 -12.68 -2.33 -5.51
N HIS A 32 -12.05 -3.37 -4.97
CA HIS A 32 -11.24 -3.21 -3.77
C HIS A 32 -9.79 -3.00 -4.21
N ASP A 33 -9.29 -1.77 -4.07
CA ASP A 33 -7.92 -1.38 -4.38
C ASP A 33 -7.19 -1.00 -3.08
N TRP A 34 -5.95 -1.46 -2.93
CA TRP A 34 -5.14 -1.15 -1.76
C TRP A 34 -3.66 -1.04 -2.12
N ALA A 35 -2.92 -0.23 -1.36
CA ALA A 35 -1.47 -0.13 -1.46
C ALA A 35 -0.79 -0.73 -0.23
N ASN A 36 0.12 -1.67 -0.44
CA ASN A 36 0.93 -2.29 0.61
C ASN A 36 2.29 -1.62 0.77
N SER A 37 2.83 -1.04 -0.30
CA SER A 37 4.17 -0.47 -0.33
C SER A 37 4.19 0.84 -1.11
N ILE A 38 4.92 1.84 -0.59
CA ILE A 38 5.22 3.11 -1.27
C ILE A 38 6.71 3.42 -1.14
N ILE A 39 7.31 3.91 -2.23
CA ILE A 39 8.64 4.50 -2.20
C ILE A 39 8.66 5.84 -2.95
N GLN A 40 9.58 6.72 -2.57
CA GLN A 40 9.93 7.87 -3.38
C GLN A 40 11.00 7.45 -4.40
N THR A 41 10.75 7.82 -5.64
CA THR A 41 11.64 7.57 -6.78
C THR A 41 12.73 8.63 -6.87
N SER A 42 13.80 8.33 -7.59
CA SER A 42 14.96 9.21 -7.76
C SER A 42 14.67 10.58 -8.38
N ASP A 43 13.56 10.72 -9.13
CA ASP A 43 13.12 11.99 -9.73
C ASP A 43 12.14 12.77 -8.82
N GLY A 44 11.79 12.23 -7.66
CA GLY A 44 10.94 12.87 -6.64
C GLY A 44 9.48 12.44 -6.66
N ASP A 45 9.07 11.65 -7.65
CA ASP A 45 7.73 11.05 -7.74
C ASP A 45 7.55 9.89 -6.76
N TYR A 46 6.34 9.35 -6.67
CA TYR A 46 6.04 8.17 -5.84
C TYR A 46 5.56 7.01 -6.70
N ILE A 47 5.99 5.80 -6.33
CA ILE A 47 5.44 4.55 -6.85
C ILE A 47 4.83 3.78 -5.69
N LEU A 48 3.62 3.27 -5.93
CA LEU A 48 2.83 2.50 -5.00
C LEU A 48 2.54 1.14 -5.61
N ALA A 49 2.53 0.10 -4.78
CA ALA A 49 2.14 -1.23 -5.20
C ALA A 49 1.32 -1.93 -4.12
N GLY A 50 0.33 -2.71 -4.56
CA GLY A 50 -0.53 -3.51 -3.70
C GLY A 50 -1.40 -4.46 -4.51
N GLY A 51 -2.70 -4.45 -4.25
CA GLY A 51 -3.66 -5.33 -4.91
C GLY A 51 -4.87 -4.59 -5.43
N THR A 52 -5.53 -5.22 -6.40
CA THR A 52 -6.85 -4.83 -6.90
C THR A 52 -7.73 -6.06 -7.01
N LEU A 53 -9.00 -5.96 -6.62
CA LEU A 53 -9.99 -7.02 -6.70
C LEU A 53 -11.29 -6.45 -7.30
N PRO A 54 -11.62 -6.79 -8.56
CA PRO A 54 -12.86 -6.33 -9.18
C PRO A 54 -14.07 -6.85 -8.42
N LEU A 55 -15.12 -6.01 -8.28
CA LEU A 55 -16.39 -6.47 -7.73
C LEU A 55 -16.91 -7.68 -8.51
N PHE A 56 -17.33 -8.71 -7.79
CA PHE A 56 -17.80 -10.00 -8.32
C PHE A 56 -16.72 -10.89 -8.97
N SER A 57 -15.43 -10.57 -8.78
CA SER A 57 -14.31 -11.49 -9.03
C SER A 57 -13.86 -12.11 -7.71
N ASP A 58 -13.47 -13.38 -7.75
CA ASP A 58 -12.83 -14.04 -6.62
C ASP A 58 -11.30 -13.92 -6.68
N SER A 59 -10.75 -13.19 -7.66
CA SER A 59 -9.32 -13.22 -7.96
C SER A 59 -8.75 -11.82 -8.14
N SER A 60 -7.76 -11.50 -7.29
CA SER A 60 -7.04 -10.23 -7.27
C SER A 60 -5.88 -10.19 -8.27
N GLY A 61 -5.45 -8.99 -8.61
CA GLY A 61 -4.25 -8.70 -9.41
C GLY A 61 -3.32 -7.72 -8.69
N PHE A 62 -2.11 -7.57 -9.21
CA PHE A 62 -1.20 -6.52 -8.79
C PHE A 62 -1.75 -5.17 -9.24
N TYR A 63 -1.85 -4.23 -8.32
CA TYR A 63 -2.14 -2.82 -8.63
C TYR A 63 -0.87 -2.00 -8.44
N VAL A 64 -0.45 -1.29 -9.49
CA VAL A 64 0.76 -0.46 -9.47
C VAL A 64 0.41 0.94 -9.95
N LEU A 65 0.75 1.94 -9.14
CA LEU A 65 0.38 3.33 -9.38
C LEU A 65 1.62 4.21 -9.25
N ARG A 66 1.89 5.01 -10.28
CA ARG A 66 2.89 6.08 -10.23
C ARG A 66 2.18 7.44 -10.19
N ILE A 67 2.52 8.24 -9.19
CA ILE A 67 2.02 9.60 -9.00
C ILE A 67 3.18 10.58 -8.92
N ASP A 68 2.96 11.81 -9.35
CA ASP A 68 3.95 12.87 -9.20
C ASP A 68 4.04 13.36 -7.73
N SER A 69 5.02 14.24 -7.47
CA SER A 69 5.22 14.82 -6.13
C SER A 69 4.03 15.63 -5.56
N SER A 70 3.08 16.04 -6.41
CA SER A 70 1.82 16.73 -6.06
C SER A 70 0.63 15.77 -5.89
N GLY A 71 0.82 14.50 -6.20
CA GLY A 71 -0.19 13.45 -6.13
C GLY A 71 -1.07 13.35 -7.38
N GLU A 72 -0.65 13.88 -8.52
CA GLU A 72 -1.34 13.63 -9.79
C GLU A 72 -0.87 12.31 -10.40
N ILE A 73 -1.81 11.55 -10.98
CA ILE A 73 -1.51 10.25 -11.60
C ILE A 73 -0.64 10.47 -12.85
N ILE A 74 0.49 9.77 -12.90
CA ILE A 74 1.31 9.66 -14.11
C ILE A 74 0.82 8.47 -14.94
N TRP A 75 0.74 7.30 -14.31
CA TRP A 75 0.19 6.07 -14.90
C TRP A 75 -0.27 5.09 -13.82
N THR A 76 -1.13 4.16 -14.23
CA THR A 76 -1.58 3.01 -13.42
C THR A 76 -1.54 1.75 -14.27
N GLU A 77 -1.14 0.63 -13.67
CA GLU A 77 -1.04 -0.67 -14.31
C GLU A 77 -1.64 -1.76 -13.41
N VAL A 78 -2.44 -2.63 -14.03
CA VAL A 78 -2.96 -3.84 -13.38
C VAL A 78 -2.27 -5.05 -13.99
N LEU A 79 -1.45 -5.72 -13.19
CA LEU A 79 -0.63 -6.86 -13.62
C LEU A 79 -1.12 -8.16 -12.97
N ASN A 80 -0.78 -9.31 -13.55
CA ASN A 80 -1.09 -10.63 -12.98
C ASN A 80 -2.58 -10.84 -12.61
N ASN A 81 -3.50 -10.15 -13.27
CA ASN A 81 -4.93 -10.21 -12.98
C ASN A 81 -5.49 -11.64 -13.12
N GLY A 82 -6.31 -12.06 -12.17
CA GLY A 82 -6.96 -13.37 -12.20
C GLY A 82 -6.17 -14.50 -11.53
N ASN A 83 -5.07 -14.18 -10.82
CA ASN A 83 -4.18 -15.17 -10.22
C ASN A 83 -4.05 -15.06 -8.68
N TYR A 84 -5.06 -14.59 -7.94
CA TYR A 84 -4.95 -14.39 -6.47
C TYR A 84 -3.64 -13.68 -6.10
N SER A 85 -3.41 -12.53 -6.74
CA SER A 85 -2.11 -11.86 -6.70
C SER A 85 -2.18 -10.54 -5.96
N GLU A 86 -1.15 -10.23 -5.19
CA GLU A 86 -0.93 -8.93 -4.57
C GLU A 86 0.57 -8.63 -4.44
N VAL A 87 0.95 -7.36 -4.54
CA VAL A 87 2.32 -6.92 -4.27
C VAL A 87 2.44 -6.55 -2.80
N ASN A 88 3.47 -7.02 -2.13
CA ASN A 88 3.77 -6.65 -0.74
C ASN A 88 4.96 -5.70 -0.63
N SER A 89 5.84 -5.67 -1.64
CA SER A 89 7.03 -4.83 -1.63
C SER A 89 7.39 -4.35 -3.03
N VAL A 90 7.67 -3.05 -3.16
CA VAL A 90 8.23 -2.43 -4.36
C VAL A 90 9.55 -1.73 -4.05
N ILE A 91 10.53 -1.87 -4.95
CA ILE A 91 11.78 -1.10 -4.92
C ILE A 91 12.06 -0.47 -6.29
N GLN A 92 12.70 0.70 -6.29
CA GLN A 92 13.32 1.24 -7.49
C GLN A 92 14.65 0.53 -7.71
N THR A 93 14.88 0.08 -8.93
CA THR A 93 16.07 -0.66 -9.33
C THR A 93 17.13 0.28 -9.92
N PHE A 94 18.41 -0.14 -9.91
CA PHE A 94 19.54 0.67 -10.39
C PHE A 94 19.41 1.13 -11.85
N ASP A 95 18.63 0.44 -12.67
CA ASP A 95 18.36 0.82 -14.07
C ASP A 95 17.25 1.86 -14.22
N GLY A 96 16.61 2.27 -13.11
CA GLY A 96 15.53 3.26 -13.08
C GLY A 96 14.12 2.67 -13.14
N GLY A 97 13.96 1.39 -13.45
CA GLY A 97 12.67 0.68 -13.37
C GLY A 97 12.35 0.21 -11.95
N PHE A 98 11.39 -0.72 -11.82
CA PHE A 98 10.91 -1.19 -10.52
C PHE A 98 10.87 -2.71 -10.42
N MET A 99 11.11 -3.22 -9.22
CA MET A 99 10.94 -4.63 -8.87
C MET A 99 9.78 -4.76 -7.90
N LEU A 100 8.84 -5.63 -8.22
CA LEU A 100 7.66 -5.95 -7.43
C LEU A 100 7.82 -7.37 -6.88
N ALA A 101 7.53 -7.57 -5.60
CA ALA A 101 7.48 -8.89 -4.99
C ALA A 101 6.21 -9.06 -4.15
N GLY A 102 5.62 -10.24 -4.22
CA GLY A 102 4.42 -10.57 -3.47
C GLY A 102 3.98 -12.01 -3.70
N MET A 103 2.67 -12.21 -3.78
CA MET A 103 2.07 -13.52 -4.00
C MET A 103 1.46 -13.59 -5.41
N VAL A 104 1.66 -14.70 -6.12
CA VAL A 104 0.95 -15.04 -7.37
C VAL A 104 0.53 -16.50 -7.28
N ASN A 105 -0.78 -16.77 -7.34
CA ASN A 105 -1.35 -18.12 -7.23
C ASN A 105 -0.82 -18.90 -6.01
N TYR A 106 -0.75 -18.25 -4.84
CA TYR A 106 -0.19 -18.83 -3.61
C TYR A 106 1.30 -19.16 -3.66
N ASN A 107 2.05 -18.61 -4.62
CA ASN A 107 3.50 -18.79 -4.74
C ASN A 107 4.23 -17.44 -4.65
N PHE A 108 5.55 -17.46 -4.40
CA PHE A 108 6.38 -16.26 -4.52
C PHE A 108 6.35 -15.76 -5.97
N GLY A 109 5.82 -14.56 -6.16
CA GLY A 109 5.77 -13.89 -7.45
C GLY A 109 6.64 -12.65 -7.45
N VAL A 110 7.41 -12.47 -8.54
CA VAL A 110 8.19 -11.26 -8.79
C VAL A 110 7.96 -10.75 -10.20
N THR A 111 7.88 -9.43 -10.35
CA THR A 111 7.72 -8.78 -11.65
C THR A 111 8.68 -7.59 -11.75
N LYS A 112 9.55 -7.61 -12.76
CA LYS A 112 10.36 -6.45 -13.14
C LYS A 112 9.59 -5.63 -14.17
N ILE A 113 9.45 -4.34 -13.89
CA ILE A 113 8.90 -3.35 -14.82
C ILE A 113 9.94 -2.27 -15.13
N ASP A 114 9.77 -1.58 -16.26
CA ASP A 114 10.51 -0.37 -16.59
C ASP A 114 9.93 0.88 -15.88
N SER A 115 10.47 2.06 -16.18
CA SER A 115 10.03 3.33 -15.56
C SER A 115 8.62 3.77 -15.98
N ASP A 116 8.12 3.22 -17.09
CA ASP A 116 6.85 3.55 -17.73
C ASP A 116 5.76 2.51 -17.40
N GLY A 117 6.08 1.51 -16.57
CA GLY A 117 5.16 0.47 -16.10
C GLY A 117 5.14 -0.79 -16.96
N ALA A 118 5.91 -0.86 -18.04
CA ALA A 118 5.89 -2.03 -18.92
C ALA A 118 6.66 -3.20 -18.30
N ILE A 119 6.09 -4.40 -18.35
CA ILE A 119 6.74 -5.64 -17.89
C ILE A 119 7.99 -5.91 -18.74
N ILE A 120 9.13 -6.03 -18.07
CA ILE A 120 10.39 -6.53 -18.65
C ILE A 120 10.39 -8.06 -18.56
N TRP A 121 10.15 -8.60 -17.36
CA TRP A 121 10.01 -10.04 -17.10
C TRP A 121 9.22 -10.28 -15.80
N ALA A 122 8.66 -11.47 -15.65
CA ALA A 122 7.96 -11.91 -14.44
C ALA A 122 8.27 -13.38 -14.17
N GLU A 123 8.48 -13.73 -12.90
CA GLU A 123 8.79 -15.10 -12.47
C GLU A 123 7.90 -15.50 -11.30
N VAL A 124 7.49 -16.77 -11.27
CA VAL A 124 6.74 -17.38 -10.17
C VAL A 124 7.50 -18.63 -9.72
N PHE A 125 7.89 -18.66 -8.45
CA PHE A 125 8.66 -19.78 -7.89
C PHE A 125 7.70 -20.83 -7.33
N GLU A 126 7.16 -21.66 -8.24
CA GLU A 126 6.18 -22.70 -7.92
C GLU A 126 6.78 -23.94 -7.23
N ARG A 127 5.93 -24.68 -6.52
CA ARG A 127 6.19 -26.07 -6.08
C ARG A 127 4.93 -26.91 -6.21
N ASP A 128 5.10 -28.22 -6.36
CA ASP A 128 4.04 -29.22 -6.31
C ASP A 128 3.41 -29.37 -4.90
N SER A 129 2.85 -28.30 -4.33
CA SER A 129 2.20 -28.30 -3.01
C SER A 129 1.06 -27.29 -2.93
N TYR A 130 0.02 -27.60 -2.16
CA TYR A 130 -1.07 -26.66 -1.83
C TYR A 130 -0.70 -25.65 -0.71
N ALA A 131 0.58 -25.51 -0.39
CA ALA A 131 1.08 -24.59 0.62
C ALA A 131 1.17 -23.16 0.05
N TRP A 132 1.07 -22.16 0.92
CA TRP A 132 1.09 -20.75 0.52
C TRP A 132 2.48 -20.16 0.73
N ASP A 133 3.10 -19.73 -0.35
CA ASP A 133 4.35 -18.97 -0.33
C ASP A 133 4.00 -17.50 -0.58
N ILE A 134 4.26 -16.64 0.41
CA ILE A 134 3.99 -15.20 0.35
C ILE A 134 5.30 -14.45 0.49
N ALA A 135 5.74 -13.76 -0.58
CA ALA A 135 6.86 -12.84 -0.48
C ALA A 135 6.40 -11.56 0.23
N SER A 136 7.14 -11.14 1.26
CA SER A 136 6.85 -9.95 2.06
C SER A 136 7.81 -8.80 1.80
N SER A 137 9.01 -9.07 1.26
CA SER A 137 10.03 -8.04 1.06
C SER A 137 10.95 -8.38 -0.11
N VAL A 138 11.37 -7.34 -0.85
CA VAL A 138 12.41 -7.45 -1.88
C VAL A 138 13.47 -6.36 -1.71
N VAL A 139 14.74 -6.71 -1.95
CA VAL A 139 15.87 -5.77 -1.98
C VAL A 139 16.77 -6.05 -3.17
N GLN A 140 17.35 -5.00 -3.76
CA GLN A 140 18.36 -5.15 -4.79
C GLN A 140 19.77 -5.34 -4.18
N THR A 141 20.46 -6.36 -4.64
CA THR A 141 21.82 -6.70 -4.19
C THR A 141 22.89 -6.03 -5.06
N PRO A 142 24.14 -5.84 -4.57
CA PRO A 142 25.17 -5.09 -5.30
C PRO A 142 25.60 -5.70 -6.64
N ASP A 143 25.30 -6.99 -6.85
CA ASP A 143 25.49 -7.73 -8.09
C ASP A 143 24.36 -7.50 -9.11
N SER A 144 23.49 -6.50 -8.87
CA SER A 144 22.28 -6.18 -9.65
C SER A 144 21.17 -7.23 -9.63
N GLY A 145 21.35 -8.33 -8.89
CA GLY A 145 20.27 -9.29 -8.62
C GLY A 145 19.37 -8.84 -7.48
N TYR A 146 18.50 -9.76 -7.03
CA TYR A 146 17.49 -9.45 -6.02
C TYR A 146 17.42 -10.54 -4.96
N ALA A 147 17.22 -10.13 -3.72
CA ALA A 147 16.87 -11.03 -2.63
C ALA A 147 15.40 -10.81 -2.24
N ILE A 148 14.64 -11.90 -2.13
CA ILE A 148 13.21 -11.91 -1.84
C ILE A 148 12.99 -12.75 -0.59
N PHE A 149 12.29 -12.17 0.37
CA PHE A 149 12.01 -12.81 1.65
C PHE A 149 10.51 -12.93 1.87
N GLY A 150 10.10 -13.95 2.61
CA GLY A 150 8.76 -14.11 3.10
C GLY A 150 8.55 -15.44 3.80
N LYS A 151 7.30 -15.89 3.84
CA LYS A 151 6.92 -17.16 4.46
C LYS A 151 6.66 -18.22 3.39
N ARG A 152 7.14 -19.43 3.63
CA ARG A 152 6.97 -20.57 2.73
C ARG A 152 6.22 -21.67 3.45
N GLY A 153 5.08 -22.07 2.90
CA GLY A 153 4.32 -23.15 3.51
C GLY A 153 5.02 -24.50 3.34
N ASN A 154 4.90 -25.37 4.33
CA ASN A 154 5.44 -26.71 4.33
C ASN A 154 4.33 -27.70 4.66
N ILE A 155 4.16 -28.71 3.81
CA ILE A 155 3.22 -29.80 4.06
C ILE A 155 4.04 -30.95 4.63
N ASP A 156 4.20 -30.99 5.95
CA ASP A 156 4.71 -32.18 6.62
C ASP A 156 3.52 -33.14 6.87
N PRO A 157 3.54 -34.35 6.28
CA PRO A 157 2.49 -35.35 6.50
C PRO A 157 2.35 -35.81 7.96
N LEU A 158 3.35 -35.54 8.82
CA LEU A 158 3.42 -36.03 10.20
C LEU A 158 3.15 -34.94 11.25
N SER A 159 3.43 -33.66 10.96
CA SER A 159 3.30 -32.55 11.92
C SER A 159 2.22 -31.51 11.57
N GLY A 160 1.66 -31.54 10.36
CA GLY A 160 0.67 -30.57 9.89
C GLY A 160 1.28 -29.54 8.93
N ASN A 161 0.48 -28.53 8.55
CA ASN A 161 0.95 -27.44 7.69
C ASN A 161 1.72 -26.43 8.54
N THR A 162 3.05 -26.38 8.44
CA THR A 162 3.91 -25.40 9.11
C THR A 162 4.41 -24.39 8.07
N ASP A 163 4.65 -23.14 8.45
CA ASP A 163 5.34 -22.19 7.57
C ASP A 163 6.80 -22.08 8.01
N ASP A 164 7.72 -21.88 7.07
CA ASP A 164 9.13 -21.56 7.31
C ASP A 164 9.45 -20.16 6.77
N PHE A 165 10.45 -19.48 7.35
CA PHE A 165 11.06 -18.31 6.69
C PHE A 165 11.73 -18.79 5.40
N CYS A 166 11.60 -18.02 4.32
CA CYS A 166 12.25 -18.34 3.04
C CYS A 166 12.91 -17.12 2.45
N LEU A 167 14.19 -17.26 2.12
CA LEU A 167 14.99 -16.27 1.40
C LEU A 167 15.41 -16.85 0.04
N ILE A 168 15.01 -16.17 -1.02
CA ILE A 168 15.41 -16.47 -2.38
C ILE A 168 16.39 -15.42 -2.85
N LYS A 169 17.41 -15.84 -3.59
CA LYS A 169 18.26 -14.96 -4.39
C LYS A 169 18.11 -15.30 -5.86
N ILE A 170 17.86 -14.26 -6.65
CA ILE A 170 17.83 -14.31 -8.11
C ILE A 170 18.87 -13.36 -8.69
N ASP A 171 19.23 -13.58 -9.94
CA ASP A 171 20.05 -12.64 -10.71
C ASP A 171 19.22 -11.48 -11.30
N SER A 172 19.84 -10.64 -12.11
CA SER A 172 19.18 -9.48 -12.72
C SER A 172 18.13 -9.85 -13.79
N THR A 173 18.17 -11.08 -14.29
CA THR A 173 17.28 -11.60 -15.34
C THR A 173 16.13 -12.43 -14.79
N GLY A 174 16.09 -12.69 -13.49
CA GLY A 174 15.04 -13.48 -12.84
C GLY A 174 15.45 -14.91 -12.50
N ASP A 175 16.65 -15.35 -12.91
CA ASP A 175 17.07 -16.72 -12.71
C ASP A 175 17.41 -16.98 -11.24
N LEU A 176 16.87 -18.08 -10.70
CA LEU A 176 17.12 -18.53 -9.34
C LEU A 176 18.60 -18.91 -9.15
N LEU A 177 19.28 -18.19 -8.25
CA LEU A 177 20.66 -18.52 -7.87
C LEU A 177 20.69 -19.48 -6.68
N TRP A 178 19.90 -19.18 -5.65
CA TRP A 178 19.74 -20.05 -4.48
C TRP A 178 18.46 -19.73 -3.72
N MET A 179 18.04 -20.68 -2.90
CA MET A 179 16.90 -20.57 -2.00
C MET A 179 17.29 -21.21 -0.67
N LYS A 180 16.97 -20.55 0.44
CA LYS A 180 17.21 -21.05 1.79
C LYS A 180 15.93 -20.92 2.60
N THR A 181 15.62 -21.96 3.35
CA THR A 181 14.57 -21.93 4.36
C THR A 181 15.19 -21.88 5.75
N TYR A 182 14.53 -21.18 6.66
CA TYR A 182 14.92 -21.07 8.06
C TYR A 182 13.69 -21.30 8.92
N GLY A 183 13.86 -22.06 9.98
CA GLY A 183 12.77 -22.47 10.85
C GLY A 183 13.18 -23.70 11.63
N ASP A 184 12.29 -24.16 12.47
CA ASP A 184 12.45 -25.40 13.23
C ASP A 184 11.21 -26.30 13.02
N SER A 185 10.81 -27.06 14.03
CA SER A 185 9.76 -28.07 13.90
C SER A 185 8.33 -27.54 13.81
N LEU A 186 8.10 -26.27 14.11
CA LEU A 186 6.77 -25.64 14.07
C LEU A 186 6.74 -24.47 13.09
N THR A 187 5.86 -23.50 13.30
CA THR A 187 5.63 -22.39 12.37
C THR A 187 6.60 -21.25 12.64
N ASP A 188 7.26 -20.81 11.57
CA ASP A 188 8.10 -19.65 11.46
C ASP A 188 7.55 -18.76 10.32
N PHE A 189 6.82 -17.70 10.65
CA PHE A 189 6.14 -16.86 9.66
C PHE A 189 6.93 -15.56 9.39
N GLY A 190 7.55 -15.46 8.21
CA GLY A 190 8.40 -14.32 7.83
C GLY A 190 7.61 -13.10 7.34
N THR A 191 7.78 -11.95 8.00
CA THR A 191 6.97 -10.73 7.75
C THR A 191 7.76 -9.57 7.15
N SER A 192 9.05 -9.43 7.43
CA SER A 192 9.84 -8.30 6.92
C SER A 192 11.34 -8.60 6.82
N MET A 193 12.01 -8.01 5.83
CA MET A 193 13.46 -8.06 5.67
C MET A 193 14.03 -6.68 5.33
N ALA A 194 15.22 -6.39 5.86
CA ALA A 194 16.07 -5.31 5.39
C ALA A 194 17.43 -5.82 4.89
N LYS A 195 17.94 -5.18 3.84
CA LYS A 195 19.36 -5.31 3.45
C LYS A 195 20.21 -4.56 4.45
N THR A 196 21.36 -5.13 4.77
CA THR A 196 22.29 -4.53 5.73
C THR A 196 23.51 -3.89 5.07
N TYR A 197 24.18 -2.98 5.77
CA TYR A 197 25.34 -2.23 5.27
C TYR A 197 26.53 -3.10 4.84
N ASP A 198 26.68 -4.30 5.42
CA ASP A 198 27.69 -5.28 5.00
C ASP A 198 27.21 -6.19 3.85
N ASN A 199 26.07 -5.86 3.22
CA ASN A 199 25.39 -6.60 2.16
C ASN A 199 24.76 -7.94 2.55
N GLY A 200 24.68 -8.27 3.84
CA GLY A 200 23.82 -9.35 4.33
C GLY A 200 22.36 -8.94 4.45
N PHE A 201 21.59 -9.77 5.17
CA PHE A 201 20.16 -9.59 5.40
C PHE A 201 19.83 -9.65 6.90
N ILE A 202 18.84 -8.87 7.32
CA ILE A 202 18.18 -9.03 8.61
C ILE A 202 16.70 -9.30 8.33
N MET A 203 16.18 -10.38 8.90
CA MET A 203 14.83 -10.89 8.64
C MET A 203 14.11 -11.04 9.96
N THR A 204 12.81 -10.75 9.97
CA THR A 204 11.97 -10.88 11.16
C THR A 204 10.63 -11.55 10.83
N GLY A 205 9.97 -11.99 11.89
CA GLY A 205 8.63 -12.53 11.87
C GLY A 205 8.28 -13.04 13.27
N TRP A 206 7.58 -14.16 13.33
CA TRP A 206 7.30 -14.85 14.57
C TRP A 206 7.51 -16.35 14.46
N THR A 207 7.76 -16.98 15.60
CA THR A 207 7.94 -18.42 15.73
C THR A 207 7.16 -18.95 16.92
N ASN A 208 6.59 -20.15 16.81
CA ASN A 208 6.08 -20.91 17.96
C ASN A 208 6.93 -22.15 18.26
N SER A 209 8.13 -22.22 17.69
CA SER A 209 9.02 -23.39 17.81
C SER A 209 9.77 -23.48 19.15
N PHE A 210 9.91 -22.38 19.89
CA PHE A 210 10.80 -22.30 21.06
C PHE A 210 10.09 -22.00 22.39
N SER A 211 8.79 -21.76 22.37
CA SER A 211 7.97 -21.51 23.56
C SER A 211 6.53 -21.99 23.33
N ASP A 212 5.69 -21.94 24.37
CA ASP A 212 4.27 -22.31 24.28
C ASP A 212 3.42 -21.23 23.55
N ASN A 213 3.99 -20.04 23.31
CA ASN A 213 3.36 -18.93 22.61
C ASN A 213 4.17 -18.57 21.35
N THR A 214 3.72 -17.55 20.61
CA THR A 214 4.52 -16.96 19.55
C THR A 214 5.54 -15.97 20.13
N ASP A 215 6.78 -16.02 19.66
CA ASP A 215 7.83 -15.06 19.97
C ASP A 215 8.28 -14.36 18.68
N ILE A 216 8.73 -13.09 18.79
CA ILE A 216 9.42 -12.43 17.68
C ILE A 216 10.67 -13.23 17.35
N TYR A 217 10.85 -13.59 16.09
CA TYR A 217 12.03 -14.31 15.62
C TYR A 217 12.81 -13.47 14.62
N VAL A 218 14.11 -13.30 14.91
CA VAL A 218 15.02 -12.49 14.08
C VAL A 218 16.20 -13.32 13.63
N ILE A 219 16.48 -13.26 12.33
CA ILE A 219 17.61 -13.94 11.69
C ILE A 219 18.50 -12.90 11.03
N ARG A 220 19.78 -12.91 11.41
CA ARG A 220 20.84 -12.22 10.69
C ARG A 220 21.55 -13.20 9.79
N ALA A 221 21.61 -12.89 8.50
CA ALA A 221 22.31 -13.68 7.50
C ALA A 221 23.35 -12.84 6.74
N ASP A 222 24.39 -13.48 6.22
CA ASP A 222 25.36 -12.85 5.33
C ASP A 222 24.82 -12.67 3.90
N SER A 223 25.64 -12.16 2.98
CA SER A 223 25.26 -11.94 1.58
C SER A 223 24.97 -13.22 0.79
N SER A 224 25.47 -14.36 1.26
CA SER A 224 25.20 -15.68 0.70
C SER A 224 23.95 -16.32 1.30
N GLY A 225 23.31 -15.65 2.27
CA GLY A 225 22.16 -16.15 3.01
C GLY A 225 22.54 -17.10 4.14
N ASP A 226 23.81 -17.25 4.49
CA ASP A 226 24.20 -18.10 5.61
C ASP A 226 23.95 -17.40 6.94
N THR A 227 23.35 -18.12 7.89
CA THR A 227 22.97 -17.58 9.20
C THR A 227 24.21 -17.17 10.00
N LEU A 228 24.26 -15.90 10.38
CA LEU A 228 25.26 -15.35 11.30
C LEU A 228 24.81 -15.51 12.75
N TRP A 229 23.54 -15.19 13.04
CA TRP A 229 22.92 -15.43 14.34
C TRP A 229 21.39 -15.42 14.23
N THR A 230 20.74 -16.04 15.22
CA THR A 230 19.29 -15.96 15.44
C THR A 230 19.00 -15.51 16.87
N ARG A 231 17.87 -14.83 17.07
CA ARG A 231 17.39 -14.36 18.37
C ARG A 231 15.88 -14.42 18.43
N THR A 232 15.35 -14.68 19.62
CA THR A 232 13.95 -14.48 19.95
C THR A 232 13.79 -13.32 20.92
N TYR A 233 12.70 -12.58 20.78
CA TYR A 233 12.32 -11.48 21.67
C TYR A 233 10.82 -11.56 21.94
N GLY A 234 10.41 -11.18 23.14
CA GLY A 234 9.01 -11.25 23.50
C GLY A 234 8.79 -11.13 25.00
N THR A 235 7.60 -11.56 25.37
CA THR A 235 6.98 -11.52 26.68
C THR A 235 6.52 -12.94 27.02
N PRO A 236 5.84 -13.14 28.16
CA PRO A 236 5.14 -14.42 28.40
C PRO A 236 3.85 -14.61 27.59
N GLY A 237 3.43 -13.66 26.74
CA GLY A 237 2.26 -13.76 25.85
C GLY A 237 2.64 -14.15 24.41
N ASN A 238 1.78 -13.84 23.46
CA ASN A 238 2.07 -13.91 22.02
C ASN A 238 2.68 -12.61 21.54
N ASP A 239 3.85 -12.71 20.92
CA ASP A 239 4.62 -11.60 20.40
C ASP A 239 4.93 -11.84 18.92
N GLN A 240 4.53 -10.88 18.06
CA GLN A 240 4.73 -11.00 16.62
C GLN A 240 5.35 -9.73 16.05
N ALA A 241 6.34 -9.90 15.18
CA ALA A 241 6.94 -8.78 14.46
C ALA A 241 6.32 -8.62 13.08
N ASN A 242 6.06 -7.37 12.69
CA ASN A 242 5.56 -7.01 11.37
C ASN A 242 6.62 -6.29 10.54
N CYS A 243 7.56 -5.58 11.17
CA CYS A 243 8.53 -4.74 10.48
C CYS A 243 9.92 -4.81 11.12
N ILE A 244 10.96 -4.72 10.30
CA ILE A 244 12.34 -4.55 10.76
C ILE A 244 13.11 -3.59 9.85
N ILE A 245 13.91 -2.71 10.45
CA ILE A 245 14.84 -1.82 9.73
C ILE A 245 16.23 -1.87 10.34
N GLN A 246 17.25 -1.65 9.51
CA GLN A 246 18.58 -1.32 9.98
C GLN A 246 18.68 0.17 10.29
N THR A 247 19.29 0.51 11.42
CA THR A 247 19.51 1.90 11.85
C THR A 247 20.90 2.41 11.47
N SER A 248 21.04 3.74 11.42
CA SER A 248 22.27 4.46 11.07
C SER A 248 23.49 4.10 11.94
N ASP A 249 23.27 3.62 13.15
CA ASP A 249 24.30 3.12 14.07
C ASP A 249 24.60 1.61 13.88
N SER A 250 24.16 1.02 12.77
CA SER A 250 24.27 -0.41 12.44
C SER A 250 23.53 -1.36 13.40
N GLY A 251 22.66 -0.83 14.27
CA GLY A 251 21.69 -1.61 15.01
C GLY A 251 20.43 -1.92 14.19
N PHE A 252 19.39 -2.42 14.86
CA PHE A 252 18.10 -2.70 14.24
C PHE A 252 16.95 -2.28 15.15
N VAL A 253 15.81 -1.96 14.54
CA VAL A 253 14.55 -1.75 15.25
C VAL A 253 13.50 -2.66 14.64
N ILE A 254 12.81 -3.38 15.52
CA ILE A 254 11.71 -4.28 15.21
C ILE A 254 10.43 -3.68 15.79
N ALA A 255 9.36 -3.70 15.02
CA ALA A 255 8.03 -3.29 15.47
C ALA A 255 7.01 -4.39 15.18
N GLY A 256 6.07 -4.53 16.10
CA GLY A 256 5.09 -5.60 16.11
C GLY A 256 4.11 -5.43 17.27
N TYR A 257 3.47 -6.49 17.73
CA TYR A 257 2.54 -6.42 18.83
C TYR A 257 2.76 -7.54 19.85
N THR A 258 2.18 -7.35 21.03
CA THR A 258 2.12 -8.33 22.11
C THR A 258 0.70 -8.37 22.69
N ASP A 259 0.20 -9.55 23.07
CA ASP A 259 -1.08 -9.69 23.80
C ASP A 259 -0.92 -9.81 25.32
N TYR A 260 0.32 -9.67 25.82
CA TYR A 260 0.62 -9.89 27.24
C TYR A 260 0.15 -8.75 28.15
N TYR A 261 0.20 -7.53 27.63
CA TYR A 261 -0.23 -6.33 28.35
C TYR A 261 -1.66 -6.00 27.93
N GLY A 262 -2.50 -5.59 28.88
CA GLY A 262 -3.88 -5.18 28.58
C GLY A 262 -4.85 -6.34 28.32
N THR A 263 -5.92 -6.03 27.58
CA THR A 263 -7.00 -6.97 27.22
C THR A 263 -6.98 -7.37 25.74
N SER A 264 -6.10 -6.76 24.95
CA SER A 264 -6.00 -6.90 23.50
C SER A 264 -4.53 -6.73 23.06
N GLN A 265 -4.26 -6.74 21.76
CA GLN A 265 -2.90 -6.57 21.23
C GLN A 265 -2.43 -5.12 21.43
N ASN A 266 -1.22 -4.95 21.96
CA ASN A 266 -0.56 -3.66 22.16
C ASN A 266 0.73 -3.57 21.34
N THR A 267 1.07 -2.36 20.88
CA THR A 267 2.29 -2.10 20.12
C THR A 267 3.53 -2.48 20.92
N TYR A 268 4.40 -3.29 20.33
CA TYR A 268 5.66 -3.75 20.90
C TYR A 268 6.83 -3.39 19.99
N ILE A 269 7.82 -2.69 20.54
CA ILE A 269 9.00 -2.25 19.78
C ILE A 269 10.26 -2.69 20.51
N VAL A 270 11.16 -3.34 19.79
CA VAL A 270 12.45 -3.79 20.30
C VAL A 270 13.56 -3.14 19.47
N ARG A 271 14.45 -2.40 20.14
CA ARG A 271 15.70 -1.94 19.54
C ARG A 271 16.85 -2.83 19.99
N ILE A 272 17.64 -3.28 19.04
CA ILE A 272 18.79 -4.16 19.26
C ILE A 272 20.07 -3.57 18.63
N ASN A 273 21.23 -3.96 19.17
CA ASN A 273 22.51 -3.67 18.55
C ASN A 273 22.81 -4.64 17.37
N GLY A 274 23.93 -4.45 16.68
CA GLY A 274 24.33 -5.32 15.56
C GLY A 274 24.58 -6.81 15.92
N SER A 275 24.77 -7.11 17.20
CA SER A 275 24.95 -8.47 17.75
C SER A 275 23.63 -9.12 18.21
N GLY A 276 22.52 -8.38 18.13
CA GLY A 276 21.21 -8.82 18.61
C GLY A 276 20.97 -8.63 20.11
N ASP A 277 21.79 -7.86 20.82
CA ASP A 277 21.51 -7.53 22.22
C ASP A 277 20.49 -6.38 22.31
N VAL A 278 19.52 -6.52 23.21
CA VAL A 278 18.48 -5.50 23.44
C VAL A 278 19.11 -4.23 24.00
N ILE A 279 18.84 -3.11 23.34
CA ILE A 279 19.17 -1.76 23.80
C ILE A 279 18.01 -1.22 24.63
N TRP A 280 16.79 -1.28 24.08
CA TRP A 280 15.57 -0.93 24.78
C TRP A 280 14.37 -1.65 24.17
N THR A 281 13.32 -1.71 24.97
CA THR A 281 12.01 -2.24 24.60
C THR A 281 10.95 -1.24 25.03
N LYS A 282 9.94 -1.02 24.19
CA LYS A 282 8.83 -0.10 24.45
C LYS A 282 7.49 -0.75 24.13
N TYR A 283 6.49 -0.37 24.91
CA TYR A 283 5.10 -0.76 24.73
C TYR A 283 4.26 0.50 24.64
N PHE A 284 3.27 0.48 23.77
CA PHE A 284 2.25 1.53 23.71
C PHE A 284 0.88 0.88 23.84
N ASP A 285 0.00 1.59 24.55
CA ASP A 285 -1.39 1.25 24.78
C ASP A 285 -2.19 2.46 24.31
N ILE A 286 -2.32 2.54 22.99
CA ILE A 286 -2.99 3.60 22.24
C ILE A 286 -4.49 3.31 22.21
N ASP A 287 -4.86 2.07 21.88
CA ASP A 287 -6.24 1.62 21.67
C ASP A 287 -6.32 0.08 21.58
N ASP A 288 -7.50 -0.49 21.37
CA ASP A 288 -7.68 -1.93 21.21
C ASP A 288 -7.17 -2.44 19.84
N TYR A 289 -6.46 -3.58 19.88
CA TYR A 289 -5.93 -4.31 18.73
C TYR A 289 -4.90 -3.53 17.89
N GLU A 290 -3.84 -3.04 18.54
CA GLU A 290 -2.77 -2.32 17.88
C GLU A 290 -1.86 -3.23 17.05
N THR A 291 -1.82 -2.97 15.75
CA THR A 291 -0.98 -3.68 14.79
C THR A 291 -0.07 -2.69 14.06
N PRO A 292 1.22 -2.59 14.43
CA PRO A 292 2.17 -1.79 13.66
C PRO A 292 2.34 -2.33 12.24
N SER A 293 2.25 -1.46 11.24
CA SER A 293 2.31 -1.86 9.82
C SER A 293 3.58 -1.45 9.10
N SER A 294 4.23 -0.36 9.53
CA SER A 294 5.51 0.08 8.97
C SER A 294 6.28 0.96 9.94
N ILE A 295 7.61 0.81 9.97
CA ILE A 295 8.53 1.64 10.75
C ILE A 295 9.65 2.20 9.86
N ILE A 296 10.03 3.47 10.08
CA ILE A 296 11.19 4.08 9.46
C ILE A 296 12.06 4.79 10.51
N GLN A 297 13.37 4.84 10.26
CA GLN A 297 14.26 5.75 10.98
C GLN A 297 14.15 7.13 10.33
N THR A 298 13.91 8.15 11.14
CA THR A 298 13.76 9.53 10.66
C THR A 298 15.11 10.25 10.66
N SER A 299 15.21 11.34 9.90
CA SER A 299 16.42 12.15 9.71
C SER A 299 17.04 12.72 11.00
N ASP A 300 16.24 12.84 12.06
CA ASP A 300 16.66 13.21 13.42
C ASP A 300 17.20 12.02 14.24
N ASN A 301 17.41 10.85 13.63
CA ASN A 301 17.73 9.56 14.25
C ASN A 301 16.67 9.00 15.20
N GLY A 302 15.47 9.59 15.24
CA GLY A 302 14.29 8.99 15.86
C GLY A 302 13.63 7.96 14.95
N PHE A 303 12.37 7.65 15.25
CA PHE A 303 11.57 6.70 14.47
C PHE A 303 10.18 7.26 14.21
N ALA A 304 9.59 6.88 13.09
CA ALA A 304 8.17 7.06 12.81
C ALA A 304 7.55 5.69 12.50
N LEU A 305 6.37 5.45 13.07
CA LEU A 305 5.67 4.17 13.02
C LEU A 305 4.21 4.38 12.65
N LEU A 306 3.70 3.55 11.74
CA LEU A 306 2.28 3.42 11.47
C LEU A 306 1.69 2.30 12.32
N ILE A 307 0.53 2.56 12.93
CA ILE A 307 -0.18 1.62 13.81
C ILE A 307 -1.66 1.62 13.42
N ASN A 308 -2.19 0.47 13.04
CA ASN A 308 -3.61 0.29 12.83
C ASN A 308 -4.24 -0.24 14.13
N THR A 309 -5.37 0.33 14.54
CA THR A 309 -6.19 -0.12 15.68
C THR A 309 -7.55 -0.57 15.17
N SER A 310 -8.46 -0.92 16.08
CA SER A 310 -9.83 -1.29 15.70
C SER A 310 -10.58 -0.16 14.97
N ASP A 311 -10.34 1.08 15.39
CA ASP A 311 -11.16 2.23 14.96
C ASP A 311 -10.38 3.26 14.13
N ALA A 312 -9.04 3.22 14.12
CA ALA A 312 -8.23 4.21 13.40
C ALA A 312 -6.82 3.75 13.02
N SER A 313 -6.20 4.49 12.10
CA SER A 313 -4.76 4.42 11.84
C SER A 313 -4.03 5.55 12.56
N HIS A 314 -2.80 5.32 13.01
CA HIS A 314 -2.00 6.28 13.77
C HIS A 314 -0.60 6.42 13.22
N LEU A 315 -0.07 7.65 13.24
CA LEU A 315 1.35 7.96 13.07
C LEU A 315 1.97 8.30 14.42
N LEU A 316 2.87 7.43 14.89
CA LEU A 316 3.61 7.57 16.14
C LEU A 316 5.04 8.06 15.82
N LYS A 317 5.47 9.17 16.43
CA LYS A 317 6.86 9.63 16.37
C LYS A 317 7.58 9.38 17.69
N LEU A 318 8.75 8.76 17.58
CA LEU A 318 9.65 8.46 18.69
C LEU A 318 10.98 9.21 18.55
N ASN A 319 11.63 9.45 19.69
CA ASN A 319 13.05 9.79 19.74
C ASN A 319 13.93 8.54 19.62
N ASN A 320 15.25 8.71 19.56
CA ASN A 320 16.20 7.58 19.47
C ASN A 320 16.16 6.64 20.70
N SER A 321 15.74 7.14 21.87
CA SER A 321 15.57 6.34 23.09
C SER A 321 14.24 5.57 23.15
N GLY A 322 13.40 5.70 22.11
CA GLY A 322 12.08 5.07 22.03
C GLY A 322 11.00 5.79 22.83
N ASP A 323 11.22 7.01 23.31
CA ASP A 323 10.19 7.79 23.97
C ASP A 323 9.30 8.49 22.94
N SER A 324 7.99 8.47 23.19
CA SER A 324 7.01 9.16 22.34
C SER A 324 7.24 10.67 22.39
N LEU A 325 7.38 11.24 21.19
CA LEU A 325 7.37 12.67 20.97
C LEU A 325 5.94 13.15 20.70
N TRP A 326 5.20 12.38 19.89
CA TRP A 326 3.80 12.64 19.59
C TRP A 326 3.15 11.45 18.90
N ILE A 327 1.82 11.39 18.99
CA ILE A 327 0.95 10.48 18.24
C ILE A 327 -0.05 11.34 17.45
N ARG A 328 -0.34 10.94 16.21
CA ARG A 328 -1.38 11.53 15.38
C ARG A 328 -2.32 10.42 14.93
N GLU A 329 -3.60 10.64 15.15
CA GLU A 329 -4.63 9.84 14.49
C GLU A 329 -4.74 10.30 13.03
N LEU A 330 -4.67 9.35 12.10
CA LEU A 330 -4.71 9.56 10.66
C LEU A 330 -6.13 9.32 10.15
N LEU A 331 -6.88 10.41 9.97
CA LEU A 331 -8.27 10.43 9.47
C LEU A 331 -9.27 9.72 10.40
N LEU A 332 -10.42 10.36 10.63
CA LEU A 332 -11.46 9.83 11.51
C LEU A 332 -12.35 8.84 10.76
N GLY A 333 -12.34 7.56 11.15
CA GLY A 333 -13.34 6.55 10.80
C GLY A 333 -12.80 5.13 10.59
N ASP A 334 -13.65 4.13 10.86
CA ASP A 334 -13.41 2.67 10.88
C ASP A 334 -12.90 2.04 9.56
N PHE A 335 -12.60 2.86 8.55
CA PHE A 335 -12.38 2.44 7.18
C PHE A 335 -10.96 2.66 6.67
N VAL A 336 -10.06 3.26 7.47
CA VAL A 336 -8.69 3.56 7.03
C VAL A 336 -7.70 2.58 7.59
N LYS A 337 -6.92 1.92 6.72
CA LYS A 337 -5.73 1.16 7.09
C LYS A 337 -4.50 1.72 6.40
N THR A 338 -3.42 1.85 7.15
CA THR A 338 -2.15 2.35 6.63
C THR A 338 -1.11 1.25 6.64
N ASN A 339 -0.35 1.12 5.56
CA ASN A 339 0.52 -0.04 5.32
C ASN A 339 2.00 0.33 5.14
N SER A 340 2.31 1.50 4.56
CA SER A 340 3.69 1.89 4.28
C SER A 340 3.89 3.39 4.46
N ILE A 341 5.05 3.77 5.00
CA ILE A 341 5.43 5.17 5.22
C ILE A 341 6.85 5.43 4.73
N ILE A 342 7.06 6.62 4.18
CA ILE A 342 8.38 7.18 3.90
C ILE A 342 8.48 8.60 4.48
N GLN A 343 9.70 9.01 4.85
CA GLN A 343 10.00 10.40 5.14
C GLN A 343 10.53 11.08 3.88
N ILE A 344 10.02 12.27 3.58
CA ILE A 344 10.44 13.10 2.44
C ILE A 344 11.40 14.22 2.88
N SER A 345 12.08 14.84 1.92
CA SER A 345 13.22 15.73 2.16
C SER A 345 12.92 16.98 2.99
N ASP A 346 11.67 17.42 3.03
CA ASP A 346 11.18 18.55 3.83
C ASP A 346 10.81 18.14 5.27
N GLY A 347 11.04 16.88 5.65
CA GLY A 347 10.81 16.34 6.99
C GLY A 347 9.43 15.71 7.18
N GLY A 348 8.49 15.95 6.25
CA GLY A 348 7.15 15.35 6.29
C GLY A 348 7.13 13.88 5.90
N PHE A 349 5.93 13.32 5.88
CA PHE A 349 5.73 11.90 5.60
C PHE A 349 4.76 11.70 4.44
N VAL A 350 5.00 10.64 3.66
CA VAL A 350 4.04 10.13 2.69
C VAL A 350 3.66 8.72 3.12
N ILE A 351 2.37 8.50 3.27
CA ILE A 351 1.78 7.29 3.81
C ILE A 351 0.85 6.70 2.75
N ALA A 352 0.94 5.39 2.55
CA ALA A 352 0.07 4.66 1.65
C ALA A 352 -0.72 3.58 2.42
N GLY A 353 -1.92 3.30 1.93
CA GLY A 353 -2.81 2.30 2.50
C GLY A 353 -4.10 2.17 1.70
N GLU A 354 -5.20 1.92 2.40
CA GLU A 354 -6.54 1.80 1.84
C GLU A 354 -7.56 2.60 2.65
N ILE A 355 -8.63 2.99 1.98
CA ILE A 355 -9.84 3.52 2.59
C ILE A 355 -11.06 2.74 2.08
N ALA A 356 -11.87 2.23 3.00
CA ALA A 356 -13.10 1.52 2.71
C ALA A 356 -14.33 2.46 2.65
N TYR A 357 -15.34 2.04 1.90
CA TYR A 357 -16.62 2.72 1.78
C TYR A 357 -17.75 1.72 2.05
N GLU A 358 -18.79 2.15 2.76
CA GLU A 358 -19.95 1.27 3.04
C GLU A 358 -20.84 1.05 1.81
N PHE A 359 -20.91 2.02 0.90
CA PHE A 359 -21.84 1.98 -0.24
C PHE A 359 -21.30 2.72 -1.49
N PRO A 360 -20.99 1.99 -2.59
CA PRO A 360 -20.86 0.52 -2.64
C PRO A 360 -19.77 0.05 -1.66
N ASP A 361 -19.87 -1.18 -1.19
CA ASP A 361 -18.77 -1.82 -0.46
C ASP A 361 -17.55 -1.90 -1.39
N SER A 362 -16.54 -1.09 -1.13
CA SER A 362 -15.33 -0.96 -1.95
C SER A 362 -14.18 -0.40 -1.13
N THR A 363 -12.95 -0.61 -1.58
CA THR A 363 -11.77 0.07 -1.03
C THR A 363 -11.03 0.80 -2.14
N ASP A 364 -10.47 1.96 -1.82
CA ASP A 364 -9.60 2.71 -2.71
C ASP A 364 -8.20 2.83 -2.11
N VAL A 365 -7.18 2.96 -2.94
CA VAL A 365 -5.83 3.31 -2.49
C VAL A 365 -5.87 4.69 -1.83
N LEU A 366 -5.37 4.79 -0.61
CA LEU A 366 -5.24 6.03 0.13
C LEU A 366 -3.79 6.48 0.16
N VAL A 367 -3.54 7.77 -0.11
CA VAL A 367 -2.24 8.39 0.08
C VAL A 367 -2.37 9.68 0.89
N ILE A 368 -1.59 9.77 1.96
CA ILE A 368 -1.56 10.91 2.87
C ILE A 368 -0.17 11.53 2.84
N LYS A 369 -0.08 12.81 2.48
CA LYS A 369 1.14 13.62 2.61
C LYS A 369 0.99 14.59 3.78
N THR A 370 1.81 14.41 4.80
CA THR A 370 1.81 15.18 6.04
C THR A 370 2.96 16.17 6.10
N ASP A 371 2.88 17.11 7.04
CA ASP A 371 4.01 17.93 7.44
C ASP A 371 4.98 17.19 8.38
N GLU A 372 6.10 17.81 8.73
CA GLU A 372 7.09 17.23 9.66
C GLU A 372 6.54 16.86 11.06
N TYR A 373 5.37 17.41 11.44
CA TYR A 373 4.69 17.15 12.71
C TYR A 373 3.52 16.17 12.58
N GLY A 374 3.37 15.55 11.40
CA GLY A 374 2.33 14.58 11.09
C GLY A 374 0.94 15.18 10.87
N TYR A 375 0.83 16.50 10.68
CA TYR A 375 -0.44 17.13 10.34
C TYR A 375 -0.66 17.16 8.83
N VAL A 376 -1.93 17.17 8.43
CA VAL A 376 -2.34 17.36 7.04
C VAL A 376 -3.24 18.58 6.99
N SER A 377 -3.00 19.46 6.02
CA SER A 377 -3.89 20.58 5.75
C SER A 377 -5.18 20.04 5.15
N TRP A 378 -6.21 19.94 5.98
CA TRP A 378 -7.57 19.72 5.51
C TRP A 378 -7.99 20.89 4.63
N ILE A 379 -8.22 20.66 3.33
CA ILE A 379 -9.27 21.43 2.66
C ILE A 379 -10.55 20.95 3.34
N ALA A 380 -11.19 21.87 4.07
CA ALA A 380 -12.45 21.61 4.73
C ALA A 380 -13.50 21.16 3.70
N ASP A 381 -13.69 19.86 3.59
CA ASP A 381 -15.00 19.27 3.35
C ASP A 381 -15.27 18.25 4.46
N ALA A 382 -15.52 18.78 5.65
CA ALA A 382 -16.25 18.09 6.72
C ALA A 382 -17.77 18.08 6.44
N THR A 383 -18.12 17.95 5.17
CA THR A 383 -19.32 17.25 4.71
C THR A 383 -18.80 16.20 3.78
N ARG A 384 -19.03 14.91 4.09
CA ARG A 384 -18.83 13.76 3.19
C ARG A 384 -18.72 14.26 1.76
N VAL A 385 -17.54 14.22 1.15
CA VAL A 385 -17.48 14.17 -0.32
C VAL A 385 -18.12 12.82 -0.62
N PRO A 386 -19.36 12.77 -1.13
CA PRO A 386 -19.91 11.50 -1.54
C PRO A 386 -19.16 11.19 -2.83
N ASN A 387 -18.11 10.38 -2.75
CA ASN A 387 -17.71 9.62 -3.92
C ASN A 387 -18.95 8.82 -4.33
N ASN A 388 -19.46 8.81 -5.55
CA ASN A 388 -19.33 9.65 -6.74
C ASN A 388 -20.31 8.98 -7.71
N ILE A 389 -21.02 9.71 -8.58
CA ILE A 389 -21.72 9.02 -9.67
C ILE A 389 -20.70 8.47 -10.66
N HIS A 390 -20.40 7.19 -10.53
CA HIS A 390 -19.63 6.45 -11.51
C HIS A 390 -20.60 5.93 -12.56
N ILE A 391 -20.25 6.15 -13.84
CA ILE A 391 -20.97 5.54 -14.95
C ILE A 391 -20.07 4.49 -15.59
N PHE A 392 -20.40 3.23 -15.35
CA PHE A 392 -19.71 2.11 -15.95
C PHE A 392 -20.46 1.63 -17.19
N ALA A 393 -19.74 1.43 -18.29
CA ALA A 393 -20.30 1.01 -19.56
C ALA A 393 -19.83 -0.41 -19.89
N TYR A 394 -20.75 -1.38 -19.96
CA TYR A 394 -20.40 -2.77 -20.28
C TYR A 394 -21.45 -3.50 -21.12
N PRO A 395 -21.04 -4.26 -22.16
CA PRO A 395 -19.68 -4.29 -22.72
C PRO A 395 -19.30 -2.94 -23.33
N ASN A 396 -18.00 -2.63 -23.39
CA ASN A 396 -17.48 -1.42 -24.04
C ASN A 396 -16.04 -1.71 -24.53
N PRO A 397 -15.81 -1.92 -25.84
CA PRO A 397 -16.73 -1.66 -26.96
C PRO A 397 -17.95 -2.60 -27.02
N PHE A 398 -19.06 -2.16 -27.62
CA PHE A 398 -20.30 -2.95 -27.78
C PHE A 398 -20.81 -3.00 -29.21
N ASN A 399 -21.61 -4.03 -29.54
CA ASN A 399 -22.19 -4.21 -30.88
C ASN A 399 -23.73 -4.16 -30.96
N LYS A 400 -24.42 -4.46 -29.85
CA LYS A 400 -25.90 -4.50 -29.78
C LYS A 400 -26.43 -3.65 -28.65
N GLU A 401 -25.93 -3.87 -27.44
CA GLU A 401 -26.31 -3.09 -26.26
C GLU A 401 -25.10 -2.84 -25.36
N CYS A 402 -25.10 -1.67 -24.72
CA CYS A 402 -24.21 -1.28 -23.65
C CYS A 402 -25.09 -1.03 -22.41
N LYS A 403 -24.79 -1.70 -21.31
CA LYS A 403 -25.36 -1.38 -20.01
C LYS A 403 -24.59 -0.20 -19.42
N LEU A 404 -25.30 0.75 -18.85
CA LEU A 404 -24.75 1.88 -18.10
C LEU A 404 -25.14 1.68 -16.64
N ILE A 405 -24.16 1.33 -15.82
CA ILE A 405 -24.33 1.10 -14.38
C ILE A 405 -23.98 2.38 -13.67
N ILE A 406 -24.91 2.89 -12.85
CA ILE A 406 -24.77 4.14 -12.12
C ILE A 406 -25.01 3.90 -10.64
N ASN A 407 -24.04 4.26 -9.82
CA ASN A 407 -24.15 4.17 -8.36
C ASN A 407 -24.50 5.55 -7.79
N SER A 408 -25.58 5.63 -7.01
CA SER A 408 -26.00 6.85 -6.31
C SER A 408 -25.82 6.72 -4.81
N SER A 409 -25.34 7.80 -4.19
CA SER A 409 -25.06 7.92 -2.75
C SER A 409 -26.17 8.64 -1.96
N GLY A 410 -27.30 8.93 -2.60
CA GLY A 410 -28.43 9.64 -2.00
C GLY A 410 -29.64 9.74 -2.94
N ASP A 411 -30.62 10.53 -2.52
CA ASP A 411 -31.83 10.78 -3.31
C ASP A 411 -31.64 12.09 -4.09
N SER A 412 -31.64 12.00 -5.43
CA SER A 412 -31.52 13.17 -6.30
C SER A 412 -31.95 12.87 -7.73
N GLU A 413 -32.21 13.93 -8.49
CA GLU A 413 -32.49 13.82 -9.91
C GLU A 413 -31.23 13.38 -10.68
N LEU A 414 -31.33 12.25 -11.37
CA LEU A 414 -30.34 11.75 -12.30
C LEU A 414 -30.74 12.09 -13.73
N THR A 415 -29.80 12.62 -14.51
CA THR A 415 -29.94 12.73 -15.97
C THR A 415 -28.81 11.99 -16.68
N ILE A 416 -29.13 11.27 -17.76
CA ILE A 416 -28.17 10.55 -18.59
C ILE A 416 -28.41 10.96 -20.05
N LYS A 417 -27.38 11.50 -20.69
CA LYS A 417 -27.42 11.94 -22.08
C LYS A 417 -26.21 11.40 -22.83
N ILE A 418 -26.39 11.09 -24.10
CA ILE A 418 -25.35 10.53 -24.97
C ILE A 418 -25.08 11.54 -26.06
N PHE A 419 -23.81 11.79 -26.33
CA PHE A 419 -23.32 12.77 -27.30
C PHE A 419 -22.37 12.09 -28.30
N ASP A 420 -22.32 12.62 -29.52
CA ASP A 420 -21.26 12.28 -30.45
C ASP A 420 -19.95 13.01 -30.10
N ILE A 421 -18.86 12.69 -30.80
CA ILE A 421 -17.54 13.30 -30.53
C ILE A 421 -17.49 14.81 -30.87
N ALA A 422 -18.45 15.31 -31.65
CA ALA A 422 -18.61 16.74 -31.93
C ALA A 422 -19.44 17.46 -30.86
N GLY A 423 -19.93 16.74 -29.84
CA GLY A 423 -20.72 17.28 -28.75
C GLY A 423 -22.21 17.45 -29.09
N ASN A 424 -22.70 16.90 -30.21
CA ASN A 424 -24.13 16.93 -30.52
C ASN A 424 -24.86 15.87 -29.70
N LEU A 425 -26.04 16.22 -29.18
CA LEU A 425 -26.88 15.29 -28.44
C LEU A 425 -27.42 14.19 -29.37
N VAL A 426 -27.13 12.94 -29.03
CA VAL A 426 -27.59 11.73 -29.73
C VAL A 426 -28.85 11.17 -29.07
N ARG A 427 -28.81 10.96 -27.75
CA ARG A 427 -29.92 10.37 -27.01
C ARG A 427 -30.03 10.94 -25.60
N SER A 428 -31.25 11.24 -25.16
CA SER A 428 -31.54 11.47 -23.73
C SER A 428 -32.06 10.16 -23.18
N LEU A 429 -31.24 9.47 -22.39
CA LEU A 429 -31.52 8.11 -21.96
C LEU A 429 -32.41 8.06 -20.71
N PHE A 430 -32.19 8.98 -19.77
CA PHE A 430 -32.96 9.05 -18.54
C PHE A 430 -32.95 10.48 -17.96
N THR A 431 -34.07 10.85 -17.35
CA THR A 431 -34.21 12.00 -16.45
C THR A 431 -35.24 11.63 -15.40
N GLY A 432 -34.86 11.64 -14.12
CA GLY A 432 -35.78 11.39 -13.02
C GLY A 432 -35.09 11.24 -11.68
N GLU A 433 -35.87 11.29 -10.61
CA GLU A 433 -35.40 11.03 -9.25
C GLU A 433 -34.99 9.56 -9.10
N ILE A 434 -33.83 9.34 -8.51
CA ILE A 434 -33.36 8.02 -8.07
C ILE A 434 -33.06 8.06 -6.58
N SER A 435 -33.22 6.92 -5.91
CA SER A 435 -32.77 6.74 -4.54
C SER A 435 -31.34 6.23 -4.48
N VAL A 436 -30.76 6.21 -3.29
CA VAL A 436 -29.48 5.51 -3.01
C VAL A 436 -29.50 4.07 -3.57
N GLY A 437 -28.40 3.66 -4.23
CA GLY A 437 -28.22 2.30 -4.76
C GLY A 437 -27.62 2.23 -6.17
N GLN A 438 -27.62 1.02 -6.75
CA GLN A 438 -27.13 0.77 -8.10
C GLN A 438 -28.27 0.75 -9.13
N TRP A 439 -28.15 1.56 -10.16
CA TRP A 439 -29.12 1.72 -11.24
C TRP A 439 -28.56 1.26 -12.59
N ASN A 440 -29.35 0.48 -13.32
CA ASN A 440 -28.93 -0.11 -14.60
C ASN A 440 -29.74 0.48 -15.74
N PHE A 441 -29.08 1.16 -16.65
CA PHE A 441 -29.66 1.69 -17.89
C PHE A 441 -29.07 0.96 -19.09
N LYS A 442 -29.74 1.04 -20.24
CA LYS A 442 -29.29 0.37 -21.46
C LYS A 442 -29.28 1.34 -22.62
N TRP A 443 -28.19 1.37 -23.37
CA TRP A 443 -28.13 2.01 -24.67
C TRP A 443 -27.88 0.98 -25.77
N ASP A 444 -28.72 0.99 -26.79
CA ASP A 444 -28.74 0.07 -27.93
C ASP A 444 -28.05 0.65 -29.18
N GLY A 445 -27.29 1.74 -29.03
CA GLY A 445 -26.64 2.41 -30.15
C GLY A 445 -27.59 3.18 -31.05
N THR A 446 -28.77 3.59 -30.57
CA THR A 446 -29.74 4.40 -31.32
C THR A 446 -29.88 5.83 -30.80
N ASP A 447 -30.36 6.74 -31.65
CA ASP A 447 -30.71 8.11 -31.26
C ASP A 447 -32.11 8.20 -30.59
N ASN A 448 -32.57 9.42 -30.30
CA ASN A 448 -33.92 9.68 -29.78
C ASN A 448 -35.07 9.29 -30.72
N HIS A 449 -34.79 9.03 -32.00
CA HIS A 449 -35.77 8.60 -33.01
C HIS A 449 -35.63 7.10 -33.35
N ASN A 450 -34.90 6.34 -32.53
CA ASN A 450 -34.59 4.91 -32.74
C ASN A 450 -33.82 4.63 -34.04
N LYS A 451 -33.10 5.61 -34.57
CA LYS A 451 -32.21 5.41 -35.73
C LYS A 451 -30.86 4.91 -35.24
N ASN A 452 -30.34 3.87 -35.89
CA ASN A 452 -29.02 3.32 -35.58
C ASN A 452 -27.91 4.35 -35.82
N MET A 453 -27.09 4.56 -34.80
CA MET A 453 -25.91 5.41 -34.87
C MET A 453 -24.76 4.69 -35.60
N PRO A 454 -23.87 5.38 -36.32
CA PRO A 454 -22.69 4.77 -36.94
C PRO A 454 -21.72 4.22 -35.88
N GLY A 455 -20.88 3.25 -36.26
CA GLY A 455 -19.79 2.81 -35.41
C GLY A 455 -18.85 3.98 -35.11
N GLY A 456 -18.39 4.11 -33.87
CA GLY A 456 -17.61 5.26 -33.43
C GLY A 456 -17.60 5.46 -31.92
N ILE A 457 -16.98 6.57 -31.50
CA ILE A 457 -16.87 6.98 -30.11
C ILE A 457 -18.03 7.93 -29.76
N TYR A 458 -18.66 7.67 -28.62
CA TYR A 458 -19.72 8.48 -28.03
C TYR A 458 -19.37 8.81 -26.58
N LEU A 459 -19.92 9.91 -26.09
CA LEU A 459 -19.76 10.37 -24.72
C LEU A 459 -21.08 10.25 -23.99
N VAL A 460 -21.15 9.43 -22.93
CA VAL A 460 -22.28 9.49 -22.00
C VAL A 460 -21.97 10.51 -20.95
N ARG A 461 -22.85 11.48 -20.76
CA ARG A 461 -22.79 12.50 -19.72
C ARG A 461 -23.93 12.30 -18.75
N THR A 462 -23.58 12.19 -17.48
CA THR A 462 -24.49 11.99 -16.38
C THR A 462 -24.47 13.22 -15.49
N SER A 463 -25.63 13.69 -15.03
CA SER A 463 -25.72 14.74 -14.02
C SER A 463 -26.58 14.28 -12.85
N TYR A 464 -26.14 14.57 -11.63
CA TYR A 464 -26.84 14.21 -10.38
C TYR A 464 -26.33 15.03 -9.21
N SER A 465 -27.25 15.51 -8.35
CA SER A 465 -26.92 16.40 -7.23
C SER A 465 -26.04 17.60 -7.63
N GLY A 466 -26.19 18.09 -8.85
CA GLY A 466 -25.38 19.19 -9.40
C GLY A 466 -24.00 18.79 -9.96
N TYR A 467 -23.56 17.55 -9.76
CA TYR A 467 -22.31 17.01 -10.32
C TYR A 467 -22.53 16.48 -11.73
N VAL A 468 -21.48 16.52 -12.54
CA VAL A 468 -21.51 16.05 -13.93
C VAL A 468 -20.32 15.14 -14.19
N VAL A 469 -20.58 13.90 -14.60
CA VAL A 469 -19.56 12.91 -14.97
C VAL A 469 -19.75 12.51 -16.43
N SER A 470 -18.66 12.19 -17.12
CA SER A 470 -18.71 11.70 -18.51
C SER A 470 -17.90 10.42 -18.68
N ALA A 471 -18.42 9.47 -19.46
CA ALA A 471 -17.71 8.26 -19.87
C ALA A 471 -17.69 8.10 -21.38
N LYS A 472 -16.60 7.51 -21.87
CA LYS A 472 -16.41 7.16 -23.28
C LYS A 472 -17.00 5.78 -23.56
N VAL A 473 -17.83 5.67 -24.60
CA VAL A 473 -18.38 4.40 -25.11
C VAL A 473 -18.06 4.24 -26.58
N VAL A 474 -17.70 3.03 -26.97
CA VAL A 474 -17.29 2.67 -28.33
C VAL A 474 -18.33 1.71 -28.92
N LEU A 475 -19.07 2.18 -29.92
CA LEU A 475 -20.00 1.34 -30.70
C LEU A 475 -19.25 0.74 -31.88
N VAL A 476 -19.21 -0.59 -31.95
CA VAL A 476 -18.62 -1.36 -33.05
C VAL A 476 -19.76 -2.02 -33.81
N LYS A 477 -19.79 -1.89 -35.14
CA LYS A 477 -20.82 -2.55 -35.96
C LYS A 477 -20.29 -3.81 -36.62
#